data_AF-A0A821CC44-F1
#
_entry.id   AF-A0A821CC44-F1
#
_cell.length_a   1.000
_cell.length_b   1.000
_cell.length_c   1.000
_cell.angle_alpha   90.00
_cell.angle_beta   90.00
_cell.angle_gamma   90.00
#
_symmetry.space_group_name_H-M   'P 1'
#
loop_
_entity.id
_entity.type
_entity.pdbx_description
1 polymer ?
#
loop_
_entity_poly.entity_id
_entity_poly.type
_entity_poly.pdbx_seq_one_letter_code
_entity_poly.pdbx_strand_id
1 'polypeptide(L)'
;YANRAKNIKNQPRINEDPKDALLRKFQEEIARLKGQLEGKGKDGRKSHRNRNRDGTEMDDDTSEQDDEELFLKEQQDKLNEEKRTIMHKKNINENEREAMLKQLEEQKKEIEREQEERRKMQHKILEMQSKLITGGKDIITHTSEQEQALRQKRRLIAEAERRNREVQQQLEQREEDRRTMNETYTSIKEEVEDKRTKRDKLSKSLKKLEAKKQDIIEKHRSAREELEAEQREMQKQAKLFQLVIENFIPVDERERLLKRIQFDEQQNYWTLKELSKQTYDK
;
A
#
# COMPACT_ATOMS: atom_id res chain seq x y z
N TYR A 1 14.21 16.09 -17.30
CA TYR A 1 14.30 15.84 -15.85
C TYR A 1 13.16 16.52 -15.08
N ALA A 2 12.94 17.83 -15.24
CA ALA A 2 11.88 18.58 -14.54
C ALA A 2 10.43 18.02 -14.70
N ASN A 3 10.02 17.63 -15.91
CA ASN A 3 8.70 17.01 -16.14
C ASN A 3 8.59 15.59 -15.58
N ARG A 4 9.71 14.86 -15.46
CA ARG A 4 9.72 13.51 -14.88
C ARG A 4 9.53 13.57 -13.36
N ALA A 5 10.19 14.52 -12.69
CA ALA A 5 10.05 14.74 -11.25
C ALA A 5 8.63 15.18 -10.86
N LYS A 6 7.99 16.07 -11.63
CA LYS A 6 6.59 16.50 -11.40
C LYS A 6 5.55 15.37 -11.54
N ASN A 7 5.89 14.29 -12.26
CA ASN A 7 5.02 13.14 -12.48
C ASN A 7 5.28 11.98 -11.51
N ILE A 8 6.27 12.09 -10.60
CA ILE A 8 6.48 11.10 -9.54
C ILE A 8 5.44 11.37 -8.45
N LYS A 9 4.30 10.69 -8.54
CA LYS A 9 3.30 10.61 -7.48
C LYS A 9 3.50 9.29 -6.74
N ASN A 10 4.39 9.29 -5.75
CA ASN A 10 4.48 8.15 -4.85
C ASN A 10 3.17 8.09 -4.07
N GLN A 11 2.35 7.08 -4.37
CA GLN A 11 1.20 6.75 -3.54
C GLN A 11 1.72 6.43 -2.13
N PRO A 12 1.09 6.94 -1.06
CA PRO A 12 1.46 6.59 0.30
C PRO A 12 1.33 5.06 0.44
N ARG A 13 2.48 4.39 0.55
CA ARG A 13 2.55 2.97 0.85
C ARG A 13 2.67 2.84 2.35
N ILE A 14 1.68 2.23 2.97
CA ILE A 14 1.83 1.77 4.35
C ILE A 14 2.90 0.68 4.31
N ASN A 15 4.02 0.90 5.00
CA ASN A 15 5.07 -0.11 5.16
C ASN A 15 4.59 -1.12 6.19
N GLU A 16 3.67 -1.98 5.79
CA GLU A 16 3.20 -3.11 6.57
C GLU A 16 4.22 -4.25 6.49
N ASP A 17 4.28 -5.08 7.54
CA ASP A 17 5.05 -6.32 7.51
C ASP A 17 4.56 -7.16 6.30
N PRO A 18 5.45 -7.80 5.52
CA PRO A 18 5.05 -8.71 4.45
C PRO A 18 4.01 -9.77 4.88
N LYS A 19 3.96 -10.13 6.17
CA LYS A 19 2.93 -11.00 6.76
C LYS A 19 1.55 -10.35 6.76
N ASP A 20 1.44 -9.12 7.24
CA ASP A 20 0.18 -8.36 7.30
C ASP A 20 -0.33 -8.03 5.90
N ALA A 21 0.58 -7.69 4.98
CA ALA A 21 0.25 -7.44 3.59
C ALA A 21 -0.30 -8.68 2.87
N LEU A 22 0.17 -9.89 3.23
CA LEU A 22 -0.32 -11.14 2.66
C LEU A 22 -1.71 -11.50 3.22
N LEU A 23 -1.89 -11.37 4.53
CA LEU A 23 -3.18 -11.61 5.20
C LEU A 23 -4.26 -10.66 4.68
N ARG A 24 -3.94 -9.37 4.51
CA ARG A 24 -4.88 -8.38 3.97
C ARG A 24 -5.34 -8.73 2.55
N LYS A 25 -4.42 -9.15 1.68
CA LYS A 25 -4.77 -9.59 0.31
C LYS A 25 -5.70 -10.80 0.29
N PHE A 26 -5.50 -11.76 1.19
CA PHE A 26 -6.40 -12.91 1.32
C PHE A 26 -7.78 -12.50 1.82
N GLN A 27 -7.84 -11.58 2.79
CA GLN A 27 -9.11 -11.02 3.28
C GLN A 27 -9.86 -10.24 2.19
N GLU A 28 -9.15 -9.40 1.43
CA GLU A 28 -9.72 -8.64 0.30
C GLU A 28 -10.29 -9.59 -0.78
N GLU A 29 -9.58 -10.68 -1.10
CA GLU A 29 -10.03 -11.65 -2.10
C GLU A 29 -11.24 -12.48 -1.62
N ILE A 30 -11.28 -12.85 -0.33
CA ILE A 30 -12.46 -13.50 0.28
C ILE A 30 -13.66 -12.56 0.25
N ALA A 31 -13.48 -11.29 0.62
CA ALA A 31 -14.54 -10.29 0.59
C ALA A 31 -15.08 -10.05 -0.82
N ARG A 32 -14.19 -10.00 -1.82
CA ARG A 32 -14.58 -9.89 -3.23
C ARG A 32 -15.45 -11.06 -3.69
N LEU A 33 -15.05 -12.29 -3.36
CA LEU A 33 -15.78 -13.49 -3.77
C LEU A 33 -17.11 -13.65 -3.04
N LYS A 34 -17.18 -13.29 -1.74
CA LYS A 34 -18.45 -13.19 -1.00
C LYS A 34 -19.40 -12.18 -1.64
N GLY A 35 -18.92 -10.98 -1.97
CA GLY A 35 -19.73 -9.95 -2.64
C GLY A 35 -20.26 -10.36 -4.01
N GLN A 36 -19.53 -11.20 -4.76
CA GLN A 36 -20.01 -11.74 -6.04
C GLN A 36 -21.17 -12.75 -5.87
N LEU A 37 -21.19 -13.51 -4.76
CA LEU A 37 -22.30 -14.41 -4.44
C LEU A 37 -23.56 -13.64 -4.02
N GLU A 38 -23.42 -12.63 -3.16
CA GLU A 38 -24.53 -11.79 -2.69
C GLU A 38 -25.14 -10.95 -3.83
N GLY A 39 -24.30 -10.40 -4.71
CA GLY A 39 -24.76 -9.59 -5.84
C GLY A 39 -25.63 -10.37 -6.83
N LYS A 40 -25.34 -11.66 -7.04
CA LYS A 40 -26.15 -12.54 -7.90
C LYS A 40 -27.46 -13.00 -7.23
N GLY A 41 -27.64 -12.86 -5.91
CA GLY A 41 -28.86 -13.30 -5.20
C GLY A 41 -30.00 -12.27 -5.14
N LYS A 42 -29.74 -11.00 -5.45
CA LYS A 42 -30.68 -9.89 -5.21
C LYS A 42 -31.72 -9.64 -6.30
N ASP A 43 -31.56 -10.18 -7.51
CA ASP A 43 -32.48 -9.91 -8.62
C ASP A 43 -33.86 -10.59 -8.48
N GLY A 44 -34.00 -11.61 -7.62
CA GLY A 44 -35.28 -12.28 -7.36
C GLY A 44 -36.09 -11.75 -6.15
N ARG A 45 -35.51 -10.90 -5.30
CA ARG A 45 -36.03 -10.64 -3.93
C ARG A 45 -36.86 -9.35 -3.75
N LYS A 46 -37.11 -8.54 -4.80
CA LYS A 46 -37.83 -7.25 -4.64
C LYS A 46 -39.34 -7.38 -4.31
N SER A 47 -39.94 -8.57 -4.35
CA SER A 47 -41.41 -8.70 -4.17
C SER A 47 -41.91 -9.00 -2.74
N HIS A 48 -41.06 -9.27 -1.74
CA HIS A 48 -41.55 -9.71 -0.41
C HIS A 48 -41.04 -8.96 0.81
N ARG A 49 -40.18 -7.93 0.65
CA ARG A 49 -39.61 -7.19 1.79
C ARG A 49 -40.46 -6.01 2.30
N ASN A 50 -41.76 -5.97 1.99
CA ASN A 50 -42.66 -4.90 2.46
C ASN A 50 -43.66 -5.36 3.52
N ARG A 51 -43.18 -6.07 4.55
CA ARG A 51 -43.87 -6.20 5.85
C ARG A 51 -42.83 -6.41 6.94
N ASN A 52 -42.84 -5.48 7.89
CA ASN A 52 -42.10 -5.47 9.16
C ASN A 52 -40.62 -5.08 9.10
N ARG A 53 -40.44 -3.76 9.10
CA ARG A 53 -39.25 -3.07 9.60
C ARG A 53 -39.41 -2.91 11.11
N ASP A 54 -38.67 -3.70 11.90
CA ASP A 54 -38.13 -3.25 13.18
C ASP A 54 -36.79 -3.94 13.45
N GLY A 55 -35.85 -3.16 13.98
CA GLY A 55 -34.42 -3.37 13.82
C GLY A 55 -33.80 -4.36 14.80
N THR A 56 -32.86 -5.16 14.29
CA THR A 56 -31.65 -5.60 15.00
C THR A 56 -30.63 -6.00 13.94
N GLU A 57 -29.53 -5.27 13.83
CA GLU A 57 -28.35 -5.67 13.04
C GLU A 57 -27.56 -6.67 13.88
N MET A 58 -27.74 -7.96 13.61
CA MET A 58 -26.86 -9.02 14.09
C MET A 58 -26.41 -9.82 12.89
N ASP A 59 -25.09 -9.90 12.75
CA ASP A 59 -24.31 -10.55 11.72
C ASP A 59 -24.57 -12.07 11.77
N ASP A 60 -25.50 -12.56 10.95
CA ASP A 60 -25.88 -13.98 10.88
C ASP A 60 -25.73 -14.52 9.45
N ASP A 61 -24.49 -14.52 8.97
CA ASP A 61 -24.05 -15.02 7.64
C ASP A 61 -24.21 -16.56 7.49
N THR A 62 -24.63 -17.26 8.55
CA THR A 62 -24.73 -18.74 8.56
C THR A 62 -26.16 -19.22 8.33
N SER A 63 -27.18 -18.46 8.74
CA SER A 63 -28.59 -18.80 8.51
C SER A 63 -29.07 -18.49 7.08
N GLU A 64 -28.45 -17.53 6.39
CA GLU A 64 -28.85 -17.13 5.04
C GLU A 64 -28.53 -18.19 3.96
N GLN A 65 -27.52 -19.04 4.17
CA GLN A 65 -27.16 -20.11 3.21
C GLN A 65 -28.17 -21.26 3.21
N ASP A 66 -28.67 -21.64 4.39
CA ASP A 66 -29.66 -22.71 4.56
C ASP A 66 -31.02 -22.28 3.99
N ASP A 67 -31.41 -21.01 4.16
CA ASP A 67 -32.65 -20.45 3.62
C ASP A 67 -32.61 -20.33 2.08
N GLU A 68 -31.45 -20.06 1.48
CA GLU A 68 -31.29 -20.02 0.02
C GLU A 68 -31.35 -21.42 -0.61
N GLU A 69 -30.72 -22.42 -0.01
CA GLU A 69 -30.76 -23.80 -0.52
C GLU A 69 -32.20 -24.36 -0.52
N LEU A 70 -32.98 -24.05 0.53
CA LEU A 70 -34.40 -24.41 0.62
C LEU A 70 -35.25 -23.73 -0.47
N PHE A 71 -35.01 -22.45 -0.75
CA PHE A 71 -35.73 -21.71 -1.79
C PHE A 71 -35.46 -22.25 -3.21
N LEU A 72 -34.20 -22.58 -3.53
CA LEU A 72 -33.85 -23.17 -4.82
C LEU A 72 -34.48 -24.56 -5.01
N LYS A 73 -34.55 -25.36 -3.95
CA LYS A 73 -35.19 -26.67 -3.97
C LYS A 73 -36.69 -26.57 -4.23
N GLU A 74 -37.37 -25.63 -3.58
CA GLU A 74 -38.78 -25.35 -3.80
C GLU A 74 -39.08 -24.89 -5.24
N GLN A 75 -38.19 -24.10 -5.84
CA GLN A 75 -38.30 -23.70 -7.25
C GLN A 75 -38.15 -24.89 -8.20
N GLN A 76 -37.23 -25.81 -7.91
CA GLN A 76 -37.01 -27.02 -8.69
C GLN A 76 -38.18 -28.00 -8.60
N ASP A 77 -38.82 -28.08 -7.43
CA ASP A 77 -40.02 -28.90 -7.23
C ASP A 77 -41.24 -28.33 -7.94
N LYS A 78 -41.42 -27.01 -7.95
CA LYS A 78 -42.47 -26.33 -8.75
C LYS A 78 -42.32 -26.61 -10.26
N LEU A 79 -41.10 -26.52 -10.79
CA LEU A 79 -40.81 -26.87 -12.19
C LEU A 79 -41.10 -28.35 -12.51
N ASN A 80 -40.81 -29.26 -11.57
CA ASN A 80 -41.09 -30.69 -11.73
C ASN A 80 -42.60 -30.98 -11.67
N GLU A 81 -43.34 -30.27 -10.83
CA GLU A 81 -44.79 -30.39 -10.69
C GLU A 81 -45.51 -29.82 -11.91
N GLU A 82 -45.07 -28.68 -12.42
CA GLU A 82 -45.54 -28.10 -13.68
C GLU A 82 -45.31 -29.05 -14.87
N LYS A 83 -44.12 -29.68 -14.95
CA LYS A 83 -43.82 -30.74 -15.93
C LYS A 83 -44.80 -31.92 -15.83
N ARG A 84 -45.18 -32.35 -14.62
CA ARG A 84 -46.17 -33.43 -14.40
C ARG A 84 -47.58 -33.01 -14.84
N THR A 85 -47.98 -31.78 -14.55
CA THR A 85 -49.31 -31.27 -14.95
C THR A 85 -49.44 -31.18 -16.47
N ILE A 86 -48.40 -30.73 -17.17
CA ILE A 86 -48.37 -30.68 -18.65
C ILE A 86 -48.41 -32.09 -19.24
N MET A 87 -47.78 -33.07 -18.58
CA MET A 87 -47.82 -34.47 -19.02
C MET A 87 -49.20 -35.14 -18.85
N HIS A 88 -50.06 -34.63 -17.95
CA HIS A 88 -51.39 -35.18 -17.70
C HIS A 88 -52.52 -34.43 -18.42
N LYS A 89 -52.27 -33.23 -18.96
CA LYS A 89 -53.23 -32.52 -19.82
C LYS A 89 -53.36 -33.23 -21.18
N LYS A 90 -54.53 -33.85 -21.41
CA LYS A 90 -54.85 -34.61 -22.65
C LYS A 90 -55.36 -33.76 -23.83
N ASN A 91 -55.64 -32.46 -23.62
CA ASN A 91 -56.24 -31.56 -24.62
C ASN A 91 -55.23 -30.59 -25.29
N ILE A 92 -53.94 -30.91 -25.32
CA ILE A 92 -52.88 -30.07 -25.91
C ILE A 92 -52.32 -30.77 -27.14
N ASN A 93 -52.11 -30.04 -28.23
CA ASN A 93 -51.46 -30.57 -29.44
C ASN A 93 -50.07 -31.13 -29.10
N GLU A 94 -49.72 -32.27 -29.69
CA GLU A 94 -48.49 -33.01 -29.38
C GLU A 94 -47.23 -32.15 -29.59
N ASN A 95 -47.21 -31.33 -30.65
CA ASN A 95 -46.14 -30.36 -30.94
C ASN A 95 -46.03 -29.23 -29.91
N GLU A 96 -47.15 -28.73 -29.37
CA GLU A 96 -47.14 -27.63 -28.37
C GLU A 96 -46.72 -28.15 -26.99
N ARG A 97 -47.10 -29.39 -26.67
CA ARG A 97 -46.66 -30.10 -25.47
C ARG A 97 -45.16 -30.37 -25.49
N GLU A 98 -44.61 -30.78 -26.63
CA GLU A 98 -43.18 -31.02 -26.79
C GLU A 98 -42.36 -29.71 -26.69
N ALA A 99 -42.86 -28.61 -27.27
CA ALA A 99 -42.23 -27.30 -27.14
C ALA A 99 -42.20 -26.80 -25.69
N MET A 100 -43.29 -26.95 -24.92
CA MET A 100 -43.34 -26.58 -23.51
C MET A 100 -42.42 -27.44 -22.63
N LEU A 101 -42.34 -28.74 -22.90
CA LEU A 101 -41.41 -29.64 -22.20
C LEU A 101 -39.96 -29.27 -22.46
N LYS A 102 -39.62 -28.89 -23.70
CA LYS A 102 -38.28 -28.46 -24.08
C LYS A 102 -37.89 -27.14 -23.40
N GLN A 103 -38.81 -26.18 -23.31
CA GLN A 103 -38.58 -24.92 -22.59
C GLN A 103 -38.35 -25.13 -21.09
N LEU A 104 -39.14 -25.99 -20.44
CA LEU A 104 -38.96 -26.35 -19.02
C LEU A 104 -37.62 -27.06 -18.77
N GLU A 105 -37.18 -27.91 -19.71
CA GLU A 105 -35.91 -28.60 -19.61
C GLU A 105 -34.70 -27.67 -19.83
N GLU A 106 -34.83 -26.69 -20.72
CA GLU A 106 -33.84 -25.62 -20.92
C GLU A 106 -33.71 -24.75 -19.67
N GLN A 107 -34.84 -24.32 -19.07
CA GLN A 107 -34.85 -23.56 -17.82
C GLN A 107 -34.25 -24.33 -16.65
N LYS A 108 -34.54 -25.63 -16.54
CA LYS A 108 -33.96 -26.49 -15.50
C LYS A 108 -32.45 -26.62 -15.65
N LYS A 109 -31.94 -26.77 -16.88
CA LYS A 109 -30.50 -26.81 -17.17
C LYS A 109 -29.81 -25.49 -16.83
N GLU A 110 -30.46 -24.36 -17.07
CA GLU A 110 -29.88 -23.05 -16.76
C GLU A 110 -29.77 -22.82 -15.25
N ILE A 111 -30.80 -23.20 -14.48
CA ILE A 111 -30.77 -23.17 -13.01
C ILE A 111 -29.67 -24.09 -12.47
N GLU A 112 -29.49 -25.28 -13.06
CA GLU A 112 -28.46 -26.23 -12.64
C GLU A 112 -27.03 -25.70 -12.90
N ARG A 113 -26.80 -25.05 -14.05
CA ARG A 113 -25.53 -24.36 -14.34
C ARG A 113 -25.23 -23.25 -13.33
N GLU A 114 -26.23 -22.43 -13.02
CA GLU A 114 -26.06 -21.35 -12.05
C GLU A 114 -25.77 -21.89 -10.64
N GLN A 115 -26.44 -22.97 -10.24
CA GLN A 115 -26.15 -23.68 -9.00
C GLN A 115 -24.72 -24.25 -8.95
N GLU A 116 -24.24 -24.80 -10.07
CA GLU A 116 -22.89 -25.35 -10.15
C GLU A 116 -21.82 -24.25 -10.07
N GLU A 117 -22.05 -23.11 -10.72
CA GLU A 117 -21.17 -21.94 -10.59
C GLU A 117 -21.14 -21.39 -9.16
N ARG A 118 -22.31 -21.28 -8.51
CA ARG A 118 -22.40 -20.86 -7.10
C ARG A 118 -21.68 -21.82 -6.16
N ARG A 119 -21.87 -23.14 -6.33
CA ARG A 119 -21.17 -24.16 -5.53
C ARG A 119 -19.66 -24.11 -5.73
N LYS A 120 -19.18 -23.92 -6.97
CA LYS A 120 -17.74 -23.75 -7.25
C LYS A 120 -17.17 -22.53 -6.55
N MET A 121 -17.91 -21.42 -6.56
CA MET A 121 -17.51 -20.17 -5.91
C MET A 121 -17.52 -20.29 -4.38
N GLN A 122 -18.54 -20.92 -3.79
CA GLN A 122 -18.61 -21.23 -2.35
C GLN A 122 -17.47 -22.16 -1.93
N HIS A 123 -17.19 -23.21 -2.69
CA HIS A 123 -16.07 -24.10 -2.42
C HIS A 123 -14.74 -23.34 -2.46
N LYS A 124 -14.58 -22.38 -3.38
CA LYS A 124 -13.38 -21.56 -3.45
C LYS A 124 -13.20 -20.64 -2.24
N ILE A 125 -14.30 -20.05 -1.76
CA ILE A 125 -14.30 -19.25 -0.53
C ILE A 125 -13.91 -20.10 0.67
N LEU A 126 -14.50 -21.30 0.80
CA LEU A 126 -14.22 -22.23 1.89
C LEU A 126 -12.79 -22.77 1.83
N GLU A 127 -12.23 -22.98 0.64
CA GLU A 127 -10.83 -23.36 0.45
C GLU A 127 -9.88 -22.23 0.91
N MET A 128 -10.18 -20.97 0.59
CA MET A 128 -9.37 -19.83 1.05
C MET A 128 -9.54 -19.57 2.55
N GLN A 129 -10.76 -19.71 3.07
CA GLN A 129 -11.05 -19.56 4.50
C GLN A 129 -10.43 -20.67 5.32
N SER A 130 -10.44 -21.93 4.87
CA SER A 130 -9.76 -23.04 5.57
C SER A 130 -8.24 -22.89 5.56
N LYS A 131 -7.66 -22.37 4.47
CA LYS A 131 -6.24 -21.97 4.45
C LYS A 131 -5.92 -20.86 5.45
N LEU A 132 -6.89 -20.01 5.79
CA LEU A 132 -6.75 -18.91 6.75
C LEU A 132 -7.07 -19.32 8.22
N ILE A 133 -8.12 -20.12 8.43
CA ILE A 133 -8.72 -20.47 9.72
C ILE A 133 -8.17 -21.79 10.26
N THR A 134 -8.04 -22.81 9.40
CA THR A 134 -7.46 -24.12 9.77
C THR A 134 -5.93 -24.14 9.60
N GLY A 135 -5.35 -23.10 9.00
CA GLY A 135 -3.92 -22.92 8.76
C GLY A 135 -3.17 -22.09 9.81
N GLY A 136 -3.68 -21.99 11.04
CA GLY A 136 -3.13 -21.15 12.12
C GLY A 136 -1.70 -21.47 12.59
N LYS A 137 -0.97 -22.37 11.92
CA LYS A 137 0.39 -22.77 12.31
C LYS A 137 1.42 -22.90 11.18
N ASP A 138 1.06 -22.92 9.89
CA ASP A 138 2.03 -23.16 8.81
C ASP A 138 2.38 -21.92 7.97
N ILE A 139 1.42 -21.03 7.69
CA ILE A 139 1.73 -19.84 6.87
C ILE A 139 2.60 -18.86 7.68
N ILE A 140 2.33 -18.72 8.97
CA ILE A 140 3.08 -17.82 9.87
C ILE A 140 4.45 -18.41 10.21
N THR A 141 4.57 -19.73 10.40
CA THR A 141 5.85 -20.38 10.68
C THR A 141 6.72 -20.45 9.43
N HIS A 142 6.16 -20.80 8.26
CA HIS A 142 6.92 -20.83 7.01
C HIS A 142 7.42 -19.44 6.60
N THR A 143 6.61 -18.39 6.76
CA THR A 143 7.05 -17.01 6.50
C THR A 143 8.09 -16.54 7.53
N SER A 144 7.96 -16.92 8.80
CA SER A 144 8.97 -16.65 9.84
C SER A 144 10.29 -17.38 9.59
N GLU A 145 10.24 -18.65 9.19
CA GLU A 145 11.42 -19.46 8.84
C GLU A 145 12.12 -18.92 7.60
N GLN A 146 11.36 -18.55 6.56
CA GLN A 146 11.91 -17.87 5.38
C GLN A 146 12.55 -16.53 5.74
N GLU A 147 11.93 -15.74 6.63
CA GLU A 147 12.46 -14.48 7.10
C GLU A 147 13.76 -14.67 7.90
N GLN A 148 13.80 -15.67 8.78
CA GLN A 148 15.01 -16.05 9.51
C GLN A 148 16.12 -16.52 8.57
N ALA A 149 15.81 -17.35 7.57
CA ALA A 149 16.75 -17.80 6.56
C ALA A 149 17.30 -16.61 5.74
N LEU A 150 16.45 -15.65 5.36
CA LEU A 150 16.87 -14.43 4.68
C LEU A 150 17.74 -13.56 5.59
N ARG A 151 17.42 -13.46 6.89
CA ARG A 151 18.24 -12.72 7.86
C ARG A 151 19.61 -13.35 8.04
N GLN A 152 19.70 -14.68 8.09
CA GLN A 152 20.96 -15.41 8.12
C GLN A 152 21.77 -15.19 6.84
N LYS A 153 21.13 -15.29 5.65
CA LYS A 153 21.80 -14.97 4.37
C LYS A 153 22.32 -13.53 4.32
N ARG A 154 21.53 -12.55 4.79
CA ARG A 154 21.97 -11.15 4.89
C ARG A 154 23.18 -10.98 5.80
N ARG A 155 23.23 -11.69 6.94
CA ARG A 155 24.41 -11.68 7.83
C ARG A 155 25.64 -12.26 7.14
N LEU A 156 25.51 -13.41 6.48
CA LEU A 156 26.62 -14.03 5.75
C LEU A 156 27.14 -13.14 4.62
N ILE A 157 26.25 -12.46 3.89
CA ILE A 157 26.63 -11.49 2.86
C ILE A 157 27.39 -10.32 3.48
N ALA A 158 26.89 -9.75 4.58
CA ALA A 158 27.56 -8.64 5.25
C ALA A 158 28.95 -9.03 5.78
N GLU A 159 29.11 -10.24 6.31
CA GLU A 159 30.42 -10.76 6.73
C GLU A 159 31.36 -11.02 5.54
N ALA A 160 30.84 -11.51 4.41
CA ALA A 160 31.61 -11.69 3.19
C ALA A 160 32.05 -10.33 2.62
N GLU A 161 31.17 -9.32 2.62
CA GLU A 161 31.52 -7.95 2.24
C GLU A 161 32.59 -7.36 3.15
N ARG A 162 32.50 -7.59 4.47
CA ARG A 162 33.52 -7.12 5.42
C ARG A 162 34.87 -7.77 5.15
N ARG A 163 34.91 -9.10 4.99
CA ARG A 163 36.14 -9.84 4.64
C ARG A 163 36.71 -9.39 3.30
N ASN A 164 35.87 -9.16 2.29
CA ASN A 164 36.32 -8.63 1.01
C ASN A 164 36.94 -7.24 1.14
N ARG A 165 36.34 -6.34 1.95
CA ARG A 165 36.93 -5.02 2.22
C ARG A 165 38.27 -5.13 2.95
N GLU A 166 38.38 -5.99 3.95
CA GLU A 166 39.63 -6.24 4.68
C GLU A 166 40.73 -6.76 3.74
N VAL A 167 40.43 -7.75 2.90
CA VAL A 167 41.36 -8.29 1.89
C VAL A 167 41.76 -7.22 0.89
N GLN A 168 40.82 -6.38 0.44
CA GLN A 168 41.09 -5.32 -0.51
C GLN A 168 42.01 -4.24 0.08
N GLN A 169 41.83 -3.88 1.35
CA GLN A 169 42.75 -2.98 2.08
C GLN A 169 44.15 -3.59 2.21
N GLN A 170 44.25 -4.90 2.54
CA GLN A 170 45.55 -5.57 2.63
C GLN A 170 46.26 -5.66 1.27
N LEU A 171 45.51 -5.88 0.18
CA LEU A 171 46.07 -5.85 -1.16
C LEU A 171 46.59 -4.45 -1.53
N GLU A 172 45.85 -3.40 -1.19
CA GLU A 172 46.26 -2.02 -1.43
C GLU A 172 47.54 -1.66 -0.66
N GLN A 173 47.63 -2.05 0.63
CA GLN A 173 48.84 -1.87 1.44
C GLN A 173 50.04 -2.65 0.87
N ARG A 174 49.86 -3.93 0.52
CA ARG A 174 50.93 -4.73 -0.11
C ARG A 174 51.36 -4.15 -1.47
N GLU A 175 50.44 -3.60 -2.24
CA GLU A 175 50.78 -2.90 -3.47
C GLU A 175 51.56 -1.62 -3.21
N GLU A 176 51.25 -0.87 -2.15
CA GLU A 176 51.99 0.31 -1.72
C GLU A 176 53.42 -0.05 -1.27
N ASP A 177 53.57 -1.06 -0.42
CA ASP A 177 54.87 -1.58 0.03
C ASP A 177 55.72 -2.13 -1.12
N ARG A 178 55.10 -2.81 -2.08
CA ARG A 178 55.81 -3.26 -3.29
C ARG A 178 56.22 -2.08 -4.16
N ARG A 179 55.41 -1.02 -4.23
CA ARG A 179 55.76 0.19 -4.99
C ARG A 179 56.93 0.93 -4.35
N THR A 180 57.01 1.01 -3.02
CA THR A 180 58.16 1.62 -2.33
C THR A 180 59.43 0.79 -2.51
N MET A 181 59.35 -0.54 -2.48
CA MET A 181 60.49 -1.41 -2.83
C MET A 181 60.93 -1.27 -4.30
N ASN A 182 59.99 -1.06 -5.23
CA ASN A 182 60.29 -0.82 -6.64
C ASN A 182 60.88 0.58 -6.94
N GLU A 183 61.05 1.47 -5.96
CA GLU A 183 61.68 2.78 -6.17
C GLU A 183 63.20 2.71 -6.35
N THR A 184 63.82 1.53 -6.22
CA THR A 184 65.15 1.26 -6.76
C THR A 184 65.04 0.88 -8.24
N TYR A 185 64.88 1.89 -9.11
CA TYR A 185 64.77 1.67 -10.57
C TYR A 185 66.05 1.05 -11.13
N THR A 186 65.92 0.01 -11.95
CA THR A 186 67.06 -0.64 -12.61
C THR A 186 67.49 0.10 -13.89
N SER A 187 66.61 0.96 -14.44
CA SER A 187 66.85 1.77 -15.63
C SER A 187 66.05 3.08 -15.64
N ILE A 188 66.62 4.16 -16.19
CA ILE A 188 65.92 5.45 -16.37
C ILE A 188 64.64 5.30 -17.20
N LYS A 189 64.60 4.36 -18.16
CA LYS A 189 63.39 4.10 -18.97
C LYS A 189 62.23 3.56 -18.13
N GLU A 190 62.54 2.68 -17.18
CA GLU A 190 61.58 2.11 -16.23
C GLU A 190 61.05 3.21 -15.29
N GLU A 191 61.94 4.07 -14.79
CA GLU A 191 61.57 5.22 -13.96
C GLU A 191 60.62 6.19 -14.69
N VAL A 192 60.87 6.48 -15.96
CA VAL A 192 60.02 7.38 -16.75
C VAL A 192 58.63 6.78 -16.97
N GLU A 193 58.53 5.49 -17.28
CA GLU A 193 57.25 4.81 -17.45
C GLU A 193 56.48 4.72 -16.13
N ASP A 194 57.15 4.40 -15.02
CA ASP A 194 56.53 4.41 -13.69
C ASP A 194 56.06 5.81 -13.27
N LYS A 195 56.85 6.85 -13.53
CA LYS A 195 56.42 8.24 -13.30
C LYS A 195 55.26 8.64 -14.21
N ARG A 196 55.22 8.19 -15.47
CA ARG A 196 54.09 8.42 -16.39
C ARG A 196 52.81 7.76 -15.87
N THR A 197 52.88 6.50 -15.43
CA THR A 197 51.71 5.83 -14.86
C THR A 197 51.26 6.47 -13.55
N LYS A 198 52.19 6.88 -12.67
CA LYS A 198 51.89 7.65 -11.44
C LYS A 198 51.18 8.96 -11.80
N ARG A 199 51.69 9.72 -12.78
CA ARG A 199 51.06 10.95 -13.29
C ARG A 199 49.65 10.69 -13.81
N ASP A 200 49.45 9.64 -14.61
CA ASP A 200 48.15 9.33 -15.18
C ASP A 200 47.13 8.89 -14.11
N LYS A 201 47.58 8.15 -13.08
CA LYS A 201 46.77 7.83 -11.89
C LYS A 201 46.36 9.09 -11.13
N LEU A 202 47.32 10.00 -10.87
CA LEU A 202 47.05 11.28 -10.20
C LEU A 202 46.09 12.15 -11.03
N SER A 203 46.28 12.22 -12.35
CA SER A 203 45.38 12.95 -13.27
C SER A 203 43.96 12.39 -13.23
N LYS A 204 43.79 11.05 -13.25
CA LYS A 204 42.47 10.42 -13.09
C LYS A 204 41.86 10.70 -11.73
N SER A 205 42.65 10.67 -10.66
CA SER A 205 42.19 10.99 -9.30
C SER A 205 41.72 12.45 -9.20
N LEU A 206 42.50 13.37 -9.77
CA LEU A 206 42.17 14.79 -9.84
C LEU A 206 40.86 15.04 -10.59
N LYS A 207 40.67 14.43 -11.76
CA LYS A 207 39.40 14.48 -12.50
C LYS A 207 38.20 13.96 -11.68
N LYS A 208 38.40 12.89 -10.91
CA LYS A 208 37.35 12.36 -10.01
C LYS A 208 37.01 13.35 -8.89
N LEU A 209 38.02 14.01 -8.31
CA LEU A 209 37.81 15.02 -7.27
C LEU A 209 37.12 16.27 -7.83
N GLU A 210 37.49 16.70 -9.05
CA GLU A 210 36.81 17.79 -9.75
C GLU A 210 35.34 17.48 -10.01
N ALA A 211 35.02 16.26 -10.46
CA ALA A 211 33.63 15.82 -10.63
C ALA A 211 32.87 15.84 -9.30
N LYS A 212 33.45 15.29 -8.22
CA LYS A 212 32.84 15.34 -6.89
C LYS A 212 32.61 16.77 -6.40
N LYS A 213 33.55 17.68 -6.67
CA LYS A 213 33.39 19.11 -6.33
C LYS A 213 32.18 19.70 -7.08
N GLN A 214 32.04 19.42 -8.37
CA GLN A 214 30.89 19.88 -9.16
C GLN A 214 29.57 19.31 -8.63
N ASP A 215 29.52 18.02 -8.32
CA ASP A 215 28.33 17.38 -7.73
C ASP A 215 27.92 18.02 -6.41
N ILE A 216 28.89 18.38 -5.55
CA ILE A 216 28.62 19.07 -4.27
C ILE A 216 28.06 20.48 -4.53
N ILE A 217 28.65 21.22 -5.48
CA ILE A 217 28.17 22.57 -5.84
C ILE A 217 26.73 22.51 -6.36
N GLU A 218 26.42 21.55 -7.23
CA GLU A 218 25.07 21.39 -7.78
C GLU A 218 24.05 21.03 -6.69
N LYS A 219 24.40 20.12 -5.78
CA LYS A 219 23.55 19.79 -4.62
C LYS A 219 23.30 20.99 -3.73
N HIS A 220 24.35 21.76 -3.41
CA HIS A 220 24.21 22.97 -2.61
C HIS A 220 23.34 24.02 -3.32
N ARG A 221 23.47 24.16 -4.63
CA ARG A 221 22.63 25.04 -5.44
C ARG A 221 21.15 24.62 -5.39
N SER A 222 20.85 23.35 -5.61
CA SER A 222 19.47 22.83 -5.55
C SER A 222 18.85 23.04 -4.18
N ALA A 223 19.57 22.68 -3.11
CA ALA A 223 19.09 22.87 -1.73
C ALA A 223 18.84 24.35 -1.40
N ARG A 224 19.71 25.24 -1.89
CA ARG A 224 19.50 26.69 -1.74
C ARG A 224 18.25 27.16 -2.49
N GLU A 225 18.04 26.71 -3.73
CA GLU A 225 16.86 27.07 -4.52
C GLU A 225 15.56 26.59 -3.85
N GLU A 226 15.57 25.41 -3.22
CA GLU A 226 14.45 24.88 -2.43
C GLU A 226 14.17 25.72 -1.18
N LEU A 227 15.20 26.03 -0.38
CA LEU A 227 15.06 26.89 0.81
C LEU A 227 14.59 28.30 0.46
N GLU A 228 15.09 28.88 -0.63
CA GLU A 228 14.63 30.18 -1.11
C GLU A 228 13.16 30.14 -1.55
N ALA A 229 12.69 29.03 -2.14
CA ALA A 229 11.29 28.86 -2.51
C ALA A 229 10.39 28.75 -1.27
N GLU A 230 10.80 27.97 -0.26
CA GLU A 230 10.09 27.87 1.03
C GLU A 230 10.04 29.24 1.73
N GLN A 231 11.15 29.96 1.77
CA GLN A 231 11.21 31.30 2.34
C GLN A 231 10.24 32.26 1.63
N ARG A 232 10.14 32.22 0.29
CA ARG A 232 9.20 33.05 -0.46
C ARG A 232 7.75 32.72 -0.13
N GLU A 233 7.41 31.44 0.02
CA GLU A 233 6.04 31.03 0.38
C GLU A 233 5.71 31.48 1.81
N MET A 234 6.62 31.27 2.76
CA MET A 234 6.47 31.75 4.14
C MET A 234 6.32 33.28 4.20
N GLN A 235 7.10 34.03 3.41
CA GLN A 235 6.97 35.48 3.31
C GLN A 235 5.63 35.90 2.71
N LYS A 236 5.12 35.17 1.71
CA LYS A 236 3.81 35.44 1.11
C LYS A 236 2.69 35.22 2.14
N GLN A 237 2.75 34.14 2.91
CA GLN A 237 1.80 33.87 3.99
C GLN A 237 1.88 34.92 5.11
N ALA A 238 3.09 35.28 5.54
CA ALA A 238 3.28 36.34 6.53
C ALA A 238 2.71 37.69 6.06
N LYS A 239 2.96 38.09 4.81
CA LYS A 239 2.37 39.30 4.21
C LYS A 239 0.85 39.23 4.13
N LEU A 240 0.29 38.07 3.79
CA LEU A 240 -1.15 37.85 3.78
C LEU A 240 -1.73 38.05 5.19
N PHE A 241 -1.15 37.42 6.22
CA PHE A 241 -1.60 37.58 7.60
C PHE A 241 -1.47 39.03 8.06
N GLN A 242 -0.38 39.71 7.73
CA GLN A 242 -0.22 41.13 8.03
C GLN A 242 -1.32 41.98 7.38
N LEU A 243 -1.63 41.73 6.10
CA LEU A 243 -2.70 42.43 5.39
C LEU A 243 -4.07 42.15 6.01
N VAL A 244 -4.34 40.91 6.45
CA VAL A 244 -5.57 40.56 7.17
C VAL A 244 -5.64 41.31 8.50
N ILE A 245 -4.54 41.33 9.27
CA ILE A 245 -4.47 42.05 10.55
C ILE A 245 -4.70 43.55 10.35
N GLU A 246 -4.09 44.15 9.33
CA GLU A 246 -4.20 45.59 9.05
C GLU A 246 -5.60 46.01 8.60
N ASN A 247 -6.28 45.17 7.79
CA ASN A 247 -7.59 45.53 7.22
C ASN A 247 -8.79 45.07 8.05
N PHE A 248 -8.69 43.97 8.81
CA PHE A 248 -9.83 43.34 9.48
C PHE A 248 -9.78 43.37 11.00
N ILE A 249 -8.64 43.69 11.62
CA ILE A 249 -8.51 43.74 13.08
C ILE A 249 -8.41 45.20 13.55
N PRO A 250 -9.33 45.67 14.40
CA PRO A 250 -9.25 47.00 14.99
C PRO A 250 -7.91 47.23 15.71
N VAL A 251 -7.38 48.45 15.58
CA VAL A 251 -6.07 48.84 16.16
C VAL A 251 -6.02 48.57 17.67
N ASP A 252 -7.10 48.87 18.38
CA ASP A 252 -7.19 48.68 19.83
C ASP A 252 -7.09 47.21 20.26
N GLU A 253 -7.71 46.30 19.51
CA GLU A 253 -7.65 44.86 19.80
C GLU A 253 -6.27 44.29 19.50
N ARG A 254 -5.65 44.74 18.40
CA ARG A 254 -4.26 44.37 18.06
C ARG A 254 -3.30 44.77 19.16
N GLU A 255 -3.38 46.00 19.68
CA GLU A 255 -2.52 46.46 20.76
C GLU A 255 -2.76 45.69 22.07
N ARG A 256 -4.01 45.38 22.40
CA ARG A 256 -4.35 44.55 23.57
C ARG A 256 -3.78 43.14 23.46
N LEU A 257 -3.82 42.53 22.27
CA LEU A 257 -3.25 41.21 22.03
C LEU A 257 -1.72 41.24 22.07
N LEU A 258 -1.07 42.19 21.40
CA LEU A 258 0.39 42.31 21.39
C LEU A 258 0.99 42.49 22.80
N LYS A 259 0.30 43.21 23.69
CA LYS A 259 0.72 43.36 25.10
C LYS A 259 0.62 42.07 25.92
N ARG A 260 -0.16 41.09 25.45
CA ARG A 260 -0.42 39.81 26.14
C ARG A 260 0.32 38.63 25.53
N ILE A 261 0.75 38.74 24.28
CA ILE A 261 1.47 37.69 23.58
C ILE A 261 2.87 37.54 24.19
N GLN A 262 3.22 36.33 24.59
CA GLN A 262 4.54 35.96 25.10
C GLN A 262 5.03 34.72 24.36
N PHE A 263 6.31 34.70 24.00
CA PHE A 263 6.91 33.53 23.39
C PHE A 263 7.38 32.57 24.49
N ASP A 264 6.96 31.30 24.41
CA ASP A 264 7.46 30.24 25.27
C ASP A 264 8.63 29.53 24.57
N GLU A 265 9.86 29.80 25.01
CA GLU A 265 11.08 29.20 24.46
C GLU A 265 11.17 27.68 24.70
N GLN A 266 10.54 27.15 25.75
CA GLN A 266 10.62 25.72 26.08
C GLN A 266 9.74 24.89 25.16
N GLN A 267 8.61 25.44 24.73
CA GLN A 267 7.62 24.75 23.91
C GLN A 267 7.59 25.24 22.46
N ASN A 268 8.32 26.31 22.14
CA ASN A 268 8.46 26.90 20.80
C ASN A 268 7.11 27.33 20.19
N TYR A 269 6.19 27.86 21.00
CA TYR A 269 4.93 28.44 20.55
C TYR A 269 4.58 29.73 21.29
N TRP A 270 3.72 30.56 20.67
CA TRP A 270 3.24 31.81 21.27
C TRP A 270 2.06 31.54 22.22
N THR A 271 2.15 32.02 23.45
CA THR A 271 1.10 31.96 24.47
C THR A 271 0.50 33.34 24.74
N LEU A 272 -0.73 33.37 25.25
CA LEU A 272 -1.37 34.60 25.74
C LEU A 272 -1.33 34.64 27.26
N LYS A 273 -0.83 35.73 27.82
CA LYS A 273 -0.88 36.00 29.26
C LYS A 273 -2.34 36.08 29.72
N GLU A 274 -2.68 35.30 30.73
CA GLU A 274 -4.00 35.32 31.37
C GLU A 274 -4.25 36.69 32.01
N LEU A 275 -5.45 37.25 31.81
CA LEU A 275 -5.87 38.44 32.54
C LEU A 275 -6.15 38.01 33.98
N SER A 276 -5.47 38.62 34.95
CA SER A 276 -5.80 38.38 36.36
C SER A 276 -7.27 38.72 36.56
N LYS A 277 -8.07 37.71 36.93
CA LYS A 277 -9.44 37.95 37.42
C LYS A 277 -9.28 38.79 38.68
N GLN A 278 -9.52 40.10 38.58
CA GLN A 278 -9.79 40.90 39.78
C GLN A 278 -11.07 40.32 40.38
N THR A 279 -10.90 39.57 41.47
CA THR A 279 -11.96 39.24 42.41
C THR A 279 -12.56 40.55 42.89
N TYR A 280 -13.74 40.90 42.38
CA TYR A 280 -14.62 41.86 43.03
C TYR A 280 -15.10 41.18 44.32
N ASP A 281 -14.38 41.39 45.41
CA ASP A 281 -14.95 41.19 46.74
C ASP A 281 -15.95 42.31 47.01
N LYS A 282 -17.15 41.92 47.39
CA LYS A 282 -18.30 42.77 47.73
C LYS A 282 -18.13 43.41 49.10
#